data_AF-A0A9N9D3H4-F1
#
_entry.id   AF-A0A9N9D3H4-F1
#
_cell.length_a   1.000
_cell.length_b   1.000
_cell.length_c   1.000
_cell.angle_alpha   90.00
_cell.angle_beta   90.00
_cell.angle_gamma   90.00
#
_symmetry.space_group_name_H-M   'P 1'
#
loop_
_entity.id
_entity.type
_entity.pdbx_description
1 polymer ?
#
loop_
_entity_poly.entity_id
_entity_poly.type
_entity_poly.pdbx_seq_one_letter_code
_entity_poly.pdbx_strand_id
1 'polypeptide(L)'
;MKSNQKKSFKEYLAEIEDPNYQGGYQEDNNLSDKELRERTGLSQRKLEDILFTRIEKVNSDELINVASKLFAPCQVEIVIKEENSFHARAV
;
A
#
# COMPACT_ATOMS: atom_id res chain seq x y z
N MET A 1 15.75 -23.76 5.68
CA MET A 1 15.72 -22.37 5.16
C MET A 1 14.86 -22.37 3.92
N LYS A 2 13.69 -21.73 3.93
CA LYS A 2 12.83 -21.64 2.73
C LYS A 2 13.35 -20.50 1.86
N SER A 3 13.72 -20.79 0.61
CA SER A 3 14.16 -19.80 -0.36
C SER A 3 12.97 -18.92 -0.77
N ASN A 4 13.00 -17.63 -0.43
CA ASN A 4 12.05 -16.66 -0.97
C ASN A 4 12.42 -16.36 -2.43
N GLN A 5 11.83 -17.11 -3.38
CA GLN A 5 11.76 -16.66 -4.76
C GLN A 5 10.84 -15.43 -4.82
N LYS A 6 11.35 -14.30 -5.31
CA LYS A 6 10.52 -13.12 -5.57
C LYS A 6 9.56 -13.45 -6.71
N LYS A 7 8.25 -13.37 -6.47
CA LYS A 7 7.22 -13.39 -7.52
C LYS A 7 7.55 -12.33 -8.58
N SER A 8 7.30 -12.64 -9.84
CA SER A 8 7.37 -11.65 -10.91
C SER A 8 6.26 -10.60 -10.72
N PHE A 9 6.50 -9.38 -11.19
CA PHE A 9 5.51 -8.30 -11.09
C PHE A 9 4.18 -8.68 -11.76
N LYS A 10 4.22 -9.48 -12.84
CA LYS A 10 3.02 -9.96 -13.54
C LYS A 10 2.19 -10.94 -12.70
N GLU A 11 2.84 -11.81 -11.94
CA GLU A 11 2.16 -12.73 -11.01
C GLU A 11 1.53 -11.97 -9.85
N TYR A 12 2.18 -10.91 -9.36
CA TYR A 12 1.61 -10.02 -8.35
C TYR A 12 0.33 -9.33 -8.83
N LEU A 13 0.33 -8.81 -10.07
CA LEU A 13 -0.86 -8.19 -10.66
C LEU A 13 -2.03 -9.18 -10.80
N ALA A 14 -1.75 -10.42 -11.22
CA ALA A 14 -2.78 -11.44 -11.36
C ALA A 14 -3.38 -11.85 -9.99
N GLU A 15 -2.59 -11.81 -8.93
CA GLU A 15 -3.02 -12.15 -7.57
C GLU A 15 -3.92 -11.06 -6.96
N ILE A 16 -3.58 -9.78 -7.16
CA ILE A 16 -4.43 -8.66 -6.68
C ILE A 16 -5.76 -8.54 -7.46
N GLU A 17 -5.84 -9.13 -8.65
CA GLU A 17 -7.05 -9.19 -9.47
C GLU A 17 -7.97 -10.38 -9.12
N ASP A 18 -7.53 -11.31 -8.25
CA ASP A 18 -8.38 -12.41 -7.79
C ASP A 18 -9.55 -11.87 -6.94
N PRO A 19 -10.81 -12.22 -7.25
CA PRO A 19 -11.96 -11.78 -6.46
C PRO A 19 -11.97 -12.29 -5.01
N ASN A 20 -11.14 -13.28 -4.68
CA ASN A 20 -10.92 -13.79 -3.32
C ASN A 20 -9.63 -13.25 -2.68
N TYR A 21 -8.91 -12.34 -3.32
CA TYR A 21 -7.70 -11.73 -2.77
C TYR A 21 -8.04 -10.95 -1.50
N GLN A 22 -7.60 -11.44 -0.34
CA GLN A 22 -7.87 -10.77 0.95
C GLN A 22 -6.78 -9.74 1.31
N GLY A 23 -5.98 -9.31 0.34
CA GLY A 23 -4.78 -8.52 0.59
C GLY A 23 -3.65 -9.42 1.05
N GLY A 24 -2.61 -9.58 0.22
CA GLY A 24 -1.52 -10.53 0.48
C GLY A 24 -0.87 -10.35 1.84
N TYR A 25 -0.86 -9.12 2.38
CA TYR A 25 -0.34 -8.87 3.72
C TYR A 25 -1.16 -9.55 4.84
N GLN A 26 -2.50 -9.62 4.74
CA GLN A 26 -3.33 -10.29 5.75
C GLN A 26 -3.15 -11.80 5.71
N GLU A 27 -3.13 -12.38 4.51
CA GLU A 27 -2.94 -13.81 4.31
C GLU A 27 -1.54 -14.26 4.74
N ASP A 28 -0.49 -13.52 4.32
CA ASP A 28 0.90 -13.84 4.66
C ASP A 28 1.17 -13.79 6.18
N ASN A 29 0.40 -12.99 6.92
CA ASN A 29 0.57 -12.79 8.36
C ASN A 29 -0.55 -13.38 9.22
N ASN A 30 -1.53 -14.06 8.60
CA ASN A 30 -2.72 -14.60 9.26
C ASN A 30 -3.42 -13.57 10.17
N LEU A 31 -3.66 -12.37 9.63
CA LEU A 31 -4.23 -11.23 10.37
C LEU A 31 -5.71 -11.02 10.06
N SER A 32 -6.50 -10.90 11.12
CA SER A 32 -7.87 -10.41 11.03
C SER A 32 -7.93 -8.88 10.87
N ASP A 33 -9.05 -8.39 10.35
CA ASP A 33 -9.34 -6.94 10.26
C ASP A 33 -9.25 -6.25 11.63
N LYS A 34 -9.66 -6.96 12.70
CA LYS A 34 -9.57 -6.44 14.07
C LYS A 34 -8.12 -6.20 14.48
N GLU A 35 -7.23 -7.16 14.22
CA GLU A 35 -5.81 -7.03 14.54
C GLU A 35 -5.14 -5.94 13.71
N LEU A 36 -5.50 -5.80 12.43
CA LEU A 36 -5.03 -4.69 11.61
C LEU A 36 -5.47 -3.33 12.16
N ARG A 37 -6.72 -3.21 12.61
CA ARG A 37 -7.21 -1.97 13.24
C ARG A 37 -6.45 -1.66 14.53
N GLU A 38 -6.20 -2.66 15.37
CA GLU A 38 -5.44 -2.49 16.60
C GLU A 38 -3.99 -2.04 16.32
N ARG A 39 -3.34 -2.64 15.32
CA ARG A 39 -1.96 -2.28 14.94
C ARG A 39 -1.86 -0.90 14.31
N THR A 40 -2.82 -0.53 13.46
CA THR A 40 -2.77 0.74 12.71
C THR A 40 -3.38 1.92 13.48
N GLY A 41 -4.32 1.65 14.39
CA GLY A 41 -5.14 2.66 15.07
C GLY A 41 -6.19 3.30 14.16
N LEU A 42 -6.47 2.71 12.99
CA LEU A 42 -7.42 3.25 12.02
C LEU A 42 -8.88 2.88 12.35
N SER A 43 -9.79 3.73 11.89
CA SER A 43 -11.20 3.36 11.79
C SER A 43 -11.39 2.26 10.75
N GLN A 44 -12.42 1.43 10.91
CA GLN A 44 -12.72 0.35 9.98
C GLN A 44 -12.84 0.87 8.54
N ARG A 45 -13.60 1.95 8.33
CA ARG A 45 -13.78 2.56 7.01
C ARG A 45 -12.46 2.99 6.37
N LYS A 46 -11.55 3.61 7.13
CA LYS A 46 -10.24 4.01 6.61
C LYS A 46 -9.36 2.82 6.30
N LEU A 47 -9.39 1.78 7.14
CA LEU A 47 -8.66 0.56 6.89
C LEU A 47 -9.15 -0.13 5.61
N GLU A 48 -10.47 -0.25 5.44
CA GLU A 48 -11.09 -0.78 4.22
C GLU A 48 -10.73 0.06 2.99
N ASP A 49 -10.77 1.39 3.08
CA ASP A 49 -10.35 2.24 1.96
C ASP A 49 -8.88 1.99 1.57
N ILE A 50 -7.99 1.66 2.51
CA ILE A 50 -6.60 1.26 2.22
C ILE A 50 -6.50 -0.16 1.65
N LEU A 51 -7.16 -1.15 2.26
CA LEU A 51 -7.11 -2.55 1.86
C LEU A 51 -7.74 -2.79 0.48
N PHE A 52 -8.83 -2.09 0.17
CA PHE A 52 -9.50 -2.14 -1.12
C PHE A 52 -8.92 -1.17 -2.15
N THR A 53 -7.67 -0.73 -1.95
CA THR A 53 -6.90 0.09 -2.91
C THR A 53 -7.59 1.40 -3.31
N ARG A 54 -8.45 1.97 -2.45
CA ARG A 54 -9.07 3.29 -2.64
C ARG A 54 -8.13 4.39 -2.15
N ILE A 55 -6.93 4.37 -2.70
CA ILE A 55 -5.80 5.23 -2.31
C ILE A 55 -6.16 6.71 -2.49
N GLU A 56 -7.07 7.04 -3.41
CA GLU A 56 -7.59 8.39 -3.62
C GLU A 56 -8.36 8.97 -2.42
N LYS A 57 -8.78 8.13 -1.46
CA LYS A 57 -9.52 8.53 -0.26
C LYS A 57 -8.65 8.73 0.97
N VAL A 58 -7.34 8.49 0.84
CA VAL A 58 -6.37 8.60 1.92
C VAL A 58 -5.20 9.48 1.47
N ASN A 59 -4.62 10.24 2.40
CA ASN A 59 -3.46 11.07 2.07
C ASN A 59 -2.14 10.32 2.27
N SER A 60 -1.05 10.90 1.76
CA SER A 60 0.28 10.30 1.84
C SER A 60 0.75 10.03 3.26
N ASP A 61 0.44 10.92 4.22
CA ASP A 61 0.84 10.75 5.62
C ASP A 61 0.16 9.55 6.26
N GLU A 62 -1.13 9.35 5.96
CA GLU A 62 -1.91 8.20 6.42
C GLU A 62 -1.34 6.89 5.86
N LEU A 63 -1.01 6.86 4.57
CA LEU A 63 -0.39 5.70 3.92
C LEU A 63 0.97 5.36 4.53
N ILE A 64 1.85 6.36 4.68
CA ILE A 64 3.18 6.18 5.26
C ILE A 64 3.07 5.68 6.70
N ASN A 65 2.15 6.24 7.50
CA ASN A 65 1.95 5.82 8.88
C ASN A 65 1.47 4.37 8.98
N VAL A 66 0.52 3.95 8.14
CA VAL A 66 0.07 2.55 8.08
C VAL A 66 1.20 1.63 7.63
N ALA A 67 1.91 2.00 6.56
CA ALA A 67 3.02 1.20 6.06
C ALA A 67 4.11 1.03 7.13
N SER A 68 4.41 2.11 7.86
CA SER A 68 5.39 2.10 8.95
C SER A 68 4.99 1.21 10.11
N LYS A 69 3.68 1.06 10.40
CA LYS A 69 3.18 0.21 11.48
C LYS A 69 3.06 -1.26 11.09
N LEU A 70 2.68 -1.52 9.84
CA LEU A 70 2.49 -2.88 9.34
C LEU A 70 3.82 -3.52 8.95
N PHE A 71 4.65 -2.82 8.19
CA PHE A 71 5.86 -3.38 7.59
C PHE A 71 7.13 -3.05 8.39
N ALA A 72 7.01 -2.71 9.68
CA ALA A 72 8.17 -2.34 10.49
C ALA A 72 9.17 -3.50 10.62
N PRO A 73 10.49 -3.27 10.41
CA PRO A 73 11.09 -2.03 9.89
C PRO A 73 10.91 -1.88 8.38
N CYS A 74 10.45 -0.71 7.90
CA CYS A 74 10.30 -0.43 6.47
C CYS A 74 11.19 0.73 6.00
N GLN A 75 11.48 0.77 4.70
CA GLN A 75 12.09 1.92 4.03
C GLN A 75 11.09 2.54 3.06
N VAL A 76 10.98 3.87 3.07
CA VAL A 76 10.11 4.63 2.17
C VAL A 76 11.00 5.50 1.28
N GLU A 77 10.84 5.38 -0.03
CA GLU A 77 11.53 6.20 -1.03
C GLU A 77 10.56 7.26 -1.58
N ILE A 78 10.98 8.52 -1.59
CA ILE A 78 10.21 9.64 -2.15
C ILE A 78 10.93 10.16 -3.39
N VAL A 79 10.29 10.05 -4.55
CA VAL A 79 10.82 10.53 -5.83
C VAL A 79 10.11 11.83 -6.21
N ILE A 80 10.82 12.95 -6.12
CA ILE A 80 10.34 14.26 -6.58
C ILE A 80 10.72 14.40 -8.06
N LYS A 81 9.73 14.58 -8.93
CA LYS A 81 9.93 14.90 -10.34
C LYS A 81 9.51 16.34 -10.59
N GLU A 82 10.43 17.16 -11.08
CA GLU A 82 10.06 18.45 -11.64
C GLU A 82 9.44 18.21 -13.01
N GLU A 83 8.16 18.55 -13.17
CA GLU A 83 7.61 18.71 -14.51
C GLU A 83 8.20 19.99 -15.10
N ASN A 84 8.99 19.84 -16.16
CA ASN A 84 9.36 20.97 -17.02
C ASN A 84 8.09 21.46 -17.74
N SER A 85 7.20 22.16 -17.04
CA SER A 85 6.18 22.96 -17.68
C SER A 85 6.89 24.20 -18.26
N PHE A 86 7.43 24.03 -19.47
CA PHE A 86 7.64 25.15 -20.37
C PHE A 86 6.27 25.73 -20.74
N HIS A 87 5.61 26.39 -19.79
CA HIS A 87 4.63 27.40 -20.14
C HIS A 87 5.43 28.53 -20.77
N ALA A 88 5.56 28.44 -22.10
CA ALA A 88 6.08 29.49 -22.94
C ALA A 88 5.50 30.81 -22.45
N ARG A 89 6.35 31.66 -21.87
CA ARG A 89 6.07 33.09 -21.80
C ARG A 89 6.00 33.56 -23.24
N ALA A 90 4.78 33.64 -23.78
CA ALA A 90 4.51 34.40 -24.98
C ALA A 90 4.87 35.85 -24.67
N VAL A 91 5.86 36.36 -25.40
CA VAL A 91 6.26 37.77 -25.45
C VAL A 91 5.22 38.55 -26.22
#